data_AF-A0A0Q9HAI8-F1
#
_entry.id   AF-A0A0Q9HAI8-F1
#
_cell.length_a   1.000
_cell.length_b   1.000
_cell.length_c   1.000
_cell.angle_alpha   90.00
_cell.angle_beta   90.00
_cell.angle_gamma   90.00
#
_symmetry.space_group_name_H-M   'P 1'
#
loop_
_entity.id
_entity.type
_entity.pdbx_description
1 polymer ?
#
loop_
_entity_poly.entity_id
_entity_poly.type
_entity_poly.pdbx_seq_one_letter_code
_entity_poly.pdbx_strand_id
1 'polypeptide(L)'
;MSGAAPAISAARPARVLPPERRLTMSKRIALGFLHTGALFREPGGVWRCRAFPAERVLDSTARALEQDGLAQMQEYEGHHGQRRACLSLTLDGIALYARAGGHLAGRRPPPVQAEGVLRETELALGEMAEQEARLAKALAAIDCEARETRAASQRLDERMAAIEAAAKRIDHERASLATSRQTLGAFTVQAAERIGAAVSEAQSC
;
A
#
# COMPACT_ATOMS: atom_id res chain seq x y z
N MET A 1 50.54 -68.53 26.74
CA MET A 1 49.76 -69.16 25.66
C MET A 1 48.62 -68.23 25.34
N SER A 2 48.76 -67.46 24.25
CA SER A 2 47.85 -66.37 23.87
C SER A 2 46.75 -66.94 22.98
N GLY A 3 45.52 -67.01 23.48
CA GLY A 3 44.35 -67.48 22.74
C GLY A 3 43.72 -66.33 21.97
N ALA A 4 43.93 -66.28 20.65
CA ALA A 4 43.27 -65.34 19.76
C ALA A 4 41.82 -65.80 19.51
N ALA A 5 40.85 -64.94 19.86
CA ALA A 5 39.46 -65.12 19.49
C ALA A 5 39.26 -64.87 17.97
N PRO A 6 38.45 -65.67 17.27
CA PRO A 6 38.20 -65.47 15.84
C PRO A 6 37.28 -64.27 15.62
N ALA A 7 37.75 -63.30 14.82
CA ALA A 7 36.92 -62.22 14.30
C ALA A 7 35.95 -62.79 13.26
N ILE A 8 34.69 -62.97 13.65
CA ILE A 8 33.59 -63.22 12.72
C ILE A 8 33.37 -61.93 11.95
N SER A 9 33.96 -61.86 10.75
CA SER A 9 33.69 -60.85 9.75
C SER A 9 32.24 -60.98 9.29
N ALA A 10 31.34 -60.26 9.98
CA ALA A 10 29.95 -60.12 9.56
C ALA A 10 29.95 -59.35 8.24
N ALA A 11 29.84 -60.09 7.13
CA ALA A 11 29.58 -59.54 5.82
C ALA A 11 28.35 -58.63 5.91
N ARG A 12 28.60 -57.32 5.85
CA ARG A 12 27.57 -56.28 5.80
C ARG A 12 26.68 -56.59 4.60
N PRO A 13 25.37 -56.81 4.76
CA PRO A 13 24.53 -57.07 3.60
C PRO A 13 24.63 -55.87 2.68
N ALA A 14 24.93 -56.15 1.40
CA ALA A 14 24.90 -55.15 0.35
C ALA A 14 23.54 -54.44 0.42
N ARG A 15 23.55 -53.15 0.74
CA ARG A 15 22.37 -52.29 0.66
C ARG A 15 21.89 -52.40 -0.79
N VAL A 16 20.81 -53.15 -1.00
CA VAL A 16 20.07 -53.13 -2.26
C VAL A 16 19.72 -51.66 -2.48
N LEU A 17 20.39 -51.03 -3.45
CA LEU A 17 20.02 -49.67 -3.86
C LEU A 17 18.54 -49.75 -4.28
N PRO A 18 17.65 -48.95 -3.69
CA PRO A 18 16.29 -48.85 -4.23
C PRO A 18 16.39 -48.49 -5.73
N PRO A 19 15.43 -48.93 -6.56
CA PRO A 19 15.44 -48.62 -8.00
C PRO A 19 15.67 -47.12 -8.16
N GLU A 20 16.60 -46.75 -9.05
CA GLU A 20 17.04 -45.36 -9.24
C GLU A 20 15.84 -44.42 -9.17
N ARG A 21 15.75 -43.64 -8.09
CA ARG A 21 14.65 -42.70 -7.89
C ARG A 21 14.74 -41.67 -9.01
N ARG A 22 13.99 -41.88 -10.09
CA ARG A 22 14.01 -40.99 -11.26
C ARG A 22 13.43 -39.65 -10.83
N LEU A 23 14.30 -38.64 -10.78
CA LEU A 23 13.90 -37.26 -10.56
C LEU A 23 13.13 -36.76 -11.78
N THR A 24 11.84 -36.49 -11.60
CA THR A 24 11.06 -35.75 -12.61
C THR A 24 11.59 -34.33 -12.72
N MET A 25 11.33 -33.66 -13.84
CA MET A 25 11.78 -32.27 -14.04
C MET A 25 11.23 -31.35 -12.95
N SER A 26 9.96 -31.50 -12.56
CA SER A 26 9.33 -30.72 -11.48
C SER A 26 10.02 -30.94 -10.12
N LYS A 27 10.35 -32.19 -9.77
CA LYS A 27 11.11 -32.50 -8.54
C LYS A 27 12.51 -31.89 -8.59
N ARG A 28 13.18 -31.96 -9.74
CA ARG A 28 14.51 -31.37 -9.95
C ARG A 28 14.50 -29.85 -9.81
N ILE A 29 13.50 -29.17 -10.38
CA ILE A 29 13.31 -27.72 -10.25
C ILE A 29 13.07 -27.36 -8.78
N ALA A 30 12.14 -28.05 -8.11
CA ALA A 30 11.83 -27.79 -6.71
C ALA A 30 13.04 -28.04 -5.78
N LEU A 31 13.85 -29.08 -6.01
CA LEU A 31 15.12 -29.27 -5.31
C LEU A 31 16.11 -28.13 -5.58
N GLY A 32 16.18 -27.64 -6.82
CA GLY A 32 16.97 -26.45 -7.17
C GLY A 32 16.56 -25.23 -6.36
N PHE A 33 15.27 -24.96 -6.22
CA PHE A 33 14.77 -23.87 -5.39
C PHE A 33 15.09 -24.07 -3.91
N LEU A 34 15.03 -25.31 -3.41
CA LEU A 34 15.36 -25.59 -2.02
C LEU A 34 16.86 -25.38 -1.71
N HIS A 35 17.74 -25.44 -2.72
CA HIS A 35 19.16 -25.09 -2.58
C HIS A 35 19.39 -23.57 -2.42
N THR A 36 18.41 -22.72 -2.76
CA THR A 36 18.48 -21.27 -2.57
C THR A 36 17.73 -20.75 -1.36
N GLY A 37 16.88 -21.57 -0.73
CA GLY A 37 16.08 -21.18 0.41
C GLY A 37 14.94 -22.16 0.66
N ALA A 38 14.30 -22.10 1.82
CA ALA A 38 13.13 -22.94 2.11
C ALA A 38 11.97 -22.62 1.15
N LEU A 39 11.16 -23.64 0.83
CA LEU A 39 9.89 -23.42 0.17
C LEU A 39 8.81 -23.21 1.23
N PHE A 40 8.11 -22.10 1.18
CA PHE A 40 7.02 -21.84 2.10
C PHE A 40 5.67 -22.04 1.42
N ARG A 41 4.73 -22.63 2.16
CA ARG A 41 3.36 -22.79 1.71
C ARG A 41 2.63 -21.44 1.73
N GLU A 42 1.91 -21.17 0.66
CA GLU A 42 1.04 -20.01 0.49
C GLU A 42 -0.43 -20.39 0.57
N PRO A 43 -1.32 -19.41 0.83
CA PRO A 43 -2.76 -19.59 0.63
C PRO A 43 -3.03 -20.14 -0.79
N GLY A 44 -3.90 -21.15 -0.90
CA GLY A 44 -4.18 -21.84 -2.17
C GLY A 44 -3.29 -23.06 -2.46
N GLY A 45 -2.42 -23.46 -1.52
CA GLY A 45 -1.68 -24.73 -1.60
C GLY A 45 -0.49 -24.72 -2.56
N VAL A 46 -0.01 -23.53 -2.92
CA VAL A 46 1.20 -23.36 -3.72
C VAL A 46 2.40 -23.16 -2.79
N TRP A 47 3.57 -23.62 -3.23
CA TRP A 47 4.84 -23.50 -2.52
C TRP A 47 5.75 -22.53 -3.25
N ARG A 48 6.42 -21.63 -2.51
CA ARG A 48 7.31 -20.62 -3.09
C ARG A 48 8.63 -20.48 -2.37
N CYS A 49 9.67 -20.20 -3.14
CA CYS A 49 10.99 -19.85 -2.65
C CYS A 49 11.15 -18.33 -2.68
N ARG A 50 11.70 -17.75 -1.62
CA ARG A 50 11.94 -16.31 -1.54
C ARG A 50 12.88 -15.80 -2.64
N ALA A 51 13.91 -16.58 -2.99
CA ALA A 51 14.86 -16.23 -4.04
C ALA A 51 14.24 -16.22 -5.45
N PHE A 52 13.10 -16.90 -5.63
CA PHE A 52 12.38 -16.99 -6.91
C PHE A 52 10.88 -16.77 -6.69
N PRO A 53 10.46 -15.54 -6.35
CA PRO A 53 9.09 -15.27 -5.89
C PRO A 53 8.04 -15.40 -7.01
N ALA A 54 8.45 -15.31 -8.29
CA ALA A 54 7.57 -15.54 -9.43
C ALA A 54 7.26 -17.02 -9.66
N GLU A 55 8.16 -17.91 -9.22
CA GLU A 55 8.08 -19.34 -9.45
C GLU A 55 7.14 -20.02 -8.44
N ARG A 56 6.58 -21.14 -8.86
CA ARG A 56 5.57 -21.89 -8.09
C ARG A 56 5.89 -23.36 -8.10
N VAL A 57 5.84 -23.98 -6.93
CA VAL A 57 5.90 -25.44 -6.78
C VAL A 57 4.53 -25.94 -6.35
N LEU A 58 4.00 -26.93 -7.05
CA LEU A 58 2.69 -27.52 -6.76
C LEU A 58 2.75 -28.36 -5.46
N ASP A 59 1.64 -28.41 -4.73
CA ASP A 59 1.51 -29.22 -3.50
C ASP A 59 1.87 -30.69 -3.75
N SER A 60 1.46 -31.24 -4.90
CA SER A 60 1.78 -32.61 -5.30
C SER A 60 3.29 -32.86 -5.41
N THR A 61 4.04 -31.90 -5.97
CA THR A 61 5.51 -31.99 -6.06
C THR A 61 6.15 -31.88 -4.68
N ALA A 62 5.69 -30.96 -3.84
CA ALA A 62 6.19 -30.79 -2.48
C ALA A 62 5.99 -32.07 -1.63
N ARG A 63 4.77 -32.63 -1.65
CA ARG A 63 4.46 -33.89 -0.96
C ARG A 63 5.24 -35.07 -1.53
N ALA A 64 5.41 -35.13 -2.85
CA ALA A 64 6.18 -36.21 -3.45
C ALA A 64 7.68 -36.15 -3.06
N LEU A 65 8.24 -34.96 -2.90
CA LEU A 65 9.61 -34.79 -2.37
C LEU A 65 9.72 -35.22 -0.90
N GLU A 66 8.71 -34.91 -0.10
CA GLU A 66 8.63 -35.35 1.30
C GLU A 66 8.49 -36.86 1.42
N GLN A 67 7.58 -37.47 0.66
CA GLN A 67 7.36 -38.92 0.62
C GLN A 67 8.62 -39.68 0.17
N ASP A 68 9.37 -39.11 -0.77
CA ASP A 68 10.65 -39.66 -1.21
C ASP A 68 11.78 -39.43 -0.18
N GLY A 69 11.54 -38.66 0.89
CA GLY A 69 12.55 -38.30 1.90
C GLY A 69 13.64 -37.34 1.38
N LEU A 70 13.40 -36.68 0.25
CA LEU A 70 14.34 -35.72 -0.36
C LEU A 70 14.19 -34.31 0.23
N ALA A 71 13.05 -34.05 0.84
CA ALA A 71 12.80 -32.85 1.60
C ALA A 71 12.00 -33.21 2.86
N GLN A 72 12.01 -32.33 3.84
CA GLN A 72 11.29 -32.50 5.09
C GLN A 72 10.34 -31.33 5.30
N MET A 73 9.09 -31.65 5.64
CA MET A 73 8.12 -30.67 6.08
C MET A 73 8.39 -30.26 7.51
N GLN A 74 8.42 -28.96 7.74
CA GLN A 74 8.54 -28.35 9.05
C GLN A 74 7.47 -27.29 9.19
N GLU A 75 7.12 -26.99 10.44
CA GLU A 75 6.32 -25.82 10.75
C GLU A 75 7.24 -24.74 11.29
N TYR A 76 7.12 -23.55 10.72
CA TYR A 76 7.77 -22.36 11.20
C TYR A 76 6.70 -21.45 11.82
N GLU A 77 6.94 -21.00 13.04
CA GLU A 77 6.14 -19.98 13.68
C GLU A 77 6.75 -18.62 13.36
N GLY A 78 5.95 -17.81 12.68
CA GLY A 78 6.32 -16.47 12.30
C GLY A 78 6.32 -15.44 13.42
N HIS A 79 6.84 -14.25 13.16
CA HIS A 79 6.90 -13.16 14.14
C HIS A 79 5.50 -12.72 14.64
N HIS A 80 4.45 -12.97 13.86
CA HIS A 80 3.04 -12.75 14.23
C HIS A 80 2.34 -13.99 14.82
N GLY A 81 3.10 -15.00 15.28
CA GLY A 81 2.55 -16.24 15.83
C GLY A 81 1.85 -17.13 14.80
N GLN A 82 1.96 -16.81 13.51
CA GLN A 82 1.34 -17.60 12.45
C GLN A 82 2.21 -18.82 12.16
N ARG A 83 1.69 -20.00 12.43
CA ARG A 83 2.32 -21.27 12.05
C ARG A 83 2.10 -21.51 10.56
N ARG A 84 3.20 -21.66 9.82
CA ARG A 84 3.19 -21.93 8.38
C ARG A 84 4.04 -23.16 8.08
N ALA A 85 3.58 -23.95 7.11
CA ALA A 85 4.36 -25.08 6.63
C ALA A 85 5.49 -24.59 5.71
N CYS A 86 6.68 -25.12 5.92
CA CYS A 86 7.84 -24.91 5.07
C CYS A 86 8.51 -26.25 4.76
N LEU A 87 9.11 -26.35 3.58
CA LEU A 87 9.83 -27.50 3.11
C LEU A 87 11.32 -27.16 3.04
N SER A 88 12.16 -28.03 3.59
CA SER A 88 13.62 -27.89 3.63
C SER A 88 14.32 -29.12 3.08
N LEU A 89 15.51 -28.96 2.50
CA LEU A 89 16.30 -30.11 2.01
C LEU A 89 16.72 -31.06 3.13
N THR A 90 16.64 -32.36 2.84
CA THR A 90 17.35 -33.40 3.60
C THR A 90 18.73 -33.65 2.98
N LEU A 91 19.59 -34.38 3.70
CA LEU A 91 20.88 -34.82 3.16
C LEU A 91 20.74 -35.69 1.90
N ASP A 92 19.70 -36.53 1.85
CA ASP A 92 19.40 -37.37 0.70
C ASP A 92 18.95 -36.54 -0.51
N GLY A 93 18.16 -35.49 -0.29
CA GLY A 93 17.79 -34.53 -1.33
C GLY A 93 18.99 -33.81 -1.94
N ILE A 94 19.90 -33.34 -1.09
CA ILE A 94 21.15 -32.70 -1.51
C ILE A 94 21.99 -33.66 -2.36
N ALA A 95 22.21 -34.88 -1.86
CA ALA A 95 23.03 -35.87 -2.55
C ALA A 95 22.42 -36.28 -3.90
N LEU A 96 21.10 -36.46 -3.96
CA LEU A 96 20.42 -36.86 -5.20
C LEU A 96 20.44 -35.73 -6.24
N TYR A 97 20.19 -34.48 -5.83
CA TYR A 97 20.27 -33.33 -6.73
C TYR A 97 21.68 -33.14 -7.31
N ALA A 98 22.71 -33.32 -6.48
CA ALA A 98 24.11 -33.26 -6.91
C ALA A 98 24.45 -34.36 -7.93
N ARG A 99 24.08 -35.61 -7.66
CA ARG A 99 24.29 -36.74 -8.58
C ARG A 99 23.56 -36.56 -9.91
N ALA A 100 22.39 -35.94 -9.86
CA ALA A 100 21.66 -35.56 -11.04
C ALA A 100 22.28 -34.36 -11.77
N GLY A 101 23.47 -33.85 -11.42
CA GLY A 101 24.08 -32.71 -12.12
C GLY A 101 23.32 -31.39 -11.95
N GLY A 102 22.68 -31.20 -10.80
CA GLY A 102 21.96 -29.97 -10.47
C GLY A 102 22.90 -28.76 -10.40
N HIS A 103 22.59 -27.72 -11.17
CA HIS A 103 23.42 -26.50 -11.28
C HIS A 103 23.63 -25.74 -9.95
N LEU A 104 22.74 -25.93 -8.96
CA LEU A 104 22.83 -25.29 -7.64
C LEU A 104 23.41 -26.20 -6.55
N ALA A 105 23.87 -27.42 -6.89
CA ALA A 105 24.28 -28.42 -5.90
C ALA A 105 25.44 -27.98 -5.01
N GLY A 106 26.29 -27.06 -5.49
CA GLY A 106 27.39 -26.48 -4.71
C GLY A 106 26.96 -25.42 -3.69
N ARG A 107 25.68 -25.01 -3.67
CA ARG A 107 25.17 -24.02 -2.71
C ARG A 107 24.67 -24.71 -1.45
N ARG A 108 25.07 -24.17 -0.30
CA ARG A 108 24.50 -24.53 0.99
C ARG A 108 23.19 -23.75 1.18
N PRO A 109 22.06 -24.44 1.44
CA PRO A 109 20.79 -23.76 1.66
C PRO A 109 20.87 -22.87 2.90
N PRO A 110 20.28 -21.65 2.87
CA PRO A 110 20.11 -20.82 4.04
C PRO A 110 19.32 -21.53 5.16
N PRO A 111 19.54 -21.19 6.44
CA PRO A 111 18.69 -21.68 7.53
C PRO A 111 17.23 -21.27 7.35
N VAL A 112 16.31 -22.19 7.62
CA VAL A 112 14.86 -21.97 7.48
C VAL A 112 14.38 -20.78 8.31
N GLN A 113 14.91 -20.62 9.53
CA GLN A 113 14.55 -19.52 10.42
C GLN A 113 14.94 -18.15 9.84
N ALA A 114 16.13 -18.06 9.23
CA ALA A 114 16.58 -16.83 8.59
C ALA A 114 15.70 -16.47 7.38
N GLU A 115 15.33 -17.46 6.57
CA GLU A 115 14.41 -17.27 5.44
C GLU A 115 12.99 -16.87 5.90
N GLY A 116 12.53 -17.42 7.03
CA GLY A 116 11.25 -17.06 7.65
C GLY A 116 11.21 -15.58 8.04
N VAL A 117 12.25 -15.12 8.76
CA VAL A 117 12.38 -13.71 9.18
C VAL A 117 12.49 -12.77 7.98
N LEU A 118 13.29 -13.11 6.97
CA LEU A 118 13.44 -12.29 5.77
C LEU A 118 12.13 -12.17 5.00
N ARG A 119 11.41 -13.28 4.82
CA ARG A 119 10.11 -13.28 4.15
C ARG A 119 9.10 -12.40 4.89
N GLU A 120 9.08 -12.45 6.22
CA GLU A 120 8.16 -11.61 7.01
C GLU A 120 8.51 -10.15 6.92
N THR A 121 9.79 -9.81 6.95
CA THR A 121 10.26 -8.44 6.75
C THR A 121 9.85 -7.91 5.38
N GLU A 122 10.00 -8.72 4.33
CA GLU A 122 9.59 -8.36 2.97
C GLU A 122 8.06 -8.16 2.86
N LEU A 123 7.26 -9.01 3.50
CA LEU A 123 5.80 -8.84 3.56
C LEU A 123 5.41 -7.55 4.31
N ALA A 124 6.01 -7.30 5.47
CA ALA A 124 5.76 -6.10 6.26
C ALA A 124 6.15 -4.82 5.50
N LEU A 125 7.28 -4.83 4.79
CA LEU A 125 7.70 -3.70 3.93
C LEU A 125 6.70 -3.48 2.79
N GLY A 126 6.19 -4.55 2.19
CA GLY A 126 5.14 -4.46 1.16
C GLY A 126 3.86 -3.83 1.71
N GLU A 127 3.39 -4.28 2.87
CA GLU A 127 2.21 -3.72 3.54
C GLU A 127 2.40 -2.24 3.90
N MET A 128 3.59 -1.86 4.39
CA MET A 128 3.94 -0.47 4.69
C MET A 128 3.94 0.39 3.42
N ALA A 129 4.50 -0.09 2.31
CA ALA A 129 4.49 0.62 1.04
C ALA A 129 3.06 0.83 0.51
N GLU A 130 2.18 -0.16 0.65
CA GLU A 130 0.75 -0.03 0.30
C GLU A 130 0.01 0.96 1.21
N GLN A 131 0.34 0.99 2.50
CA GLN A 131 -0.20 1.99 3.43
C GLN A 131 0.28 3.40 3.06
N GLU A 132 1.56 3.58 2.76
CA GLU A 132 2.14 4.84 2.33
C GLU A 132 1.47 5.35 1.04
N ALA A 133 1.31 4.49 0.04
CA ALA A 133 0.62 4.83 -1.20
C ALA A 133 -0.84 5.26 -0.97
N ARG A 134 -1.54 4.59 -0.05
CA ARG A 134 -2.92 4.97 0.35
C ARG A 134 -2.95 6.34 1.02
N LEU A 135 -2.02 6.61 1.94
CA LEU A 135 -1.93 7.90 2.63
C LEU A 135 -1.57 9.02 1.65
N ALA A 136 -0.62 8.81 0.74
CA ALA A 136 -0.26 9.77 -0.28
C ALA A 136 -1.46 10.14 -1.17
N LYS A 137 -2.27 9.15 -1.57
CA LYS A 137 -3.51 9.39 -2.32
C LYS A 137 -4.54 10.19 -1.51
N ALA A 138 -4.69 9.89 -0.22
CA ALA A 138 -5.61 10.61 0.65
C ALA A 138 -5.17 12.07 0.85
N LEU A 139 -3.87 12.32 1.07
CA LEU A 139 -3.32 13.68 1.18
C LEU A 139 -3.54 14.48 -0.10
N ALA A 140 -3.31 13.88 -1.27
CA ALA A 140 -3.54 14.55 -2.55
C ALA A 140 -5.03 14.94 -2.74
N ALA A 141 -5.97 14.10 -2.27
CA ALA A 141 -7.39 14.42 -2.31
C ALA A 141 -7.74 15.60 -1.38
N ILE A 142 -7.23 15.60 -0.15
CA ILE A 142 -7.42 16.70 0.81
C ILE A 142 -6.84 18.01 0.27
N ASP A 143 -5.66 17.98 -0.34
CA ASP A 143 -5.04 19.16 -0.95
C ASP A 143 -5.88 19.72 -2.10
N CYS A 144 -6.51 18.86 -2.89
CA CYS A 144 -7.42 19.26 -3.96
C CYS A 144 -8.65 19.98 -3.38
N GLU A 145 -9.32 19.36 -2.40
CA GLU A 145 -10.48 19.93 -1.72
C GLU A 145 -10.15 21.25 -1.02
N ALA A 146 -8.97 21.35 -0.39
CA ALA A 146 -8.51 22.58 0.24
C ALA A 146 -8.31 23.71 -0.77
N ARG A 147 -7.78 23.42 -1.97
CA ARG A 147 -7.65 24.42 -3.05
C ARG A 147 -9.01 24.89 -3.55
N GLU A 148 -9.94 23.98 -3.76
CA GLU A 148 -11.30 24.30 -4.19
C GLU A 148 -12.02 25.16 -3.14
N THR A 149 -11.90 24.80 -1.87
CA THR A 149 -12.47 25.55 -0.74
C THR A 149 -11.89 26.96 -0.65
N ARG A 150 -10.57 27.12 -0.82
CA ARG A 150 -9.93 28.45 -0.84
C ARG A 150 -10.42 29.30 -2.01
N ALA A 151 -10.55 28.71 -3.20
CA ALA A 151 -11.08 29.42 -4.36
C ALA A 151 -12.55 29.83 -4.15
N ALA A 152 -13.37 28.98 -3.52
CA ALA A 152 -14.74 29.33 -3.17
C ALA A 152 -14.80 30.47 -2.14
N SER A 153 -13.94 30.46 -1.12
CA SER A 153 -13.84 31.54 -0.13
C SER A 153 -13.49 32.88 -0.79
N GLN A 154 -12.51 32.90 -1.70
CA GLN A 154 -12.13 34.12 -2.42
C GLN A 154 -13.31 34.71 -3.21
N ARG A 155 -14.10 33.87 -3.88
CA ARG A 155 -15.30 34.34 -4.61
C ARG A 155 -16.36 34.93 -3.66
N LEU A 156 -16.50 34.38 -2.44
CA LEU A 156 -17.41 34.92 -1.44
C LEU A 156 -16.92 36.29 -0.95
N ASP A 157 -15.62 36.44 -0.69
CA ASP A 157 -15.01 37.71 -0.26
C ASP A 157 -15.18 38.80 -1.34
N GLU A 158 -14.93 38.47 -2.61
CA GLU A 158 -15.16 39.36 -3.76
C GLU A 158 -16.62 39.80 -3.85
N ARG A 159 -17.56 38.86 -3.68
CA ARG A 159 -18.99 39.14 -3.72
C ARG A 159 -19.43 40.01 -2.54
N MET A 160 -18.89 39.79 -1.35
CA MET A 160 -19.15 40.64 -0.18
C MET A 160 -18.65 42.07 -0.42
N ALA A 161 -17.43 42.23 -0.94
CA ALA A 161 -16.89 43.54 -1.28
C ALA A 161 -17.75 44.28 -2.32
N ALA A 162 -18.28 43.57 -3.32
CA ALA A 162 -19.19 44.13 -4.32
C ALA A 162 -20.53 44.59 -3.71
N ILE A 163 -21.09 43.81 -2.77
CA ILE A 163 -22.32 44.16 -2.04
C ILE A 163 -22.09 45.42 -1.19
N GLU A 164 -20.98 45.49 -0.46
CA GLU A 164 -20.63 46.67 0.34
C GLU A 164 -20.46 47.93 -0.53
N ALA A 165 -19.82 47.80 -1.68
CA ALA A 165 -19.69 48.91 -2.64
C ALA A 165 -21.06 49.35 -3.19
N ALA A 166 -21.96 48.41 -3.48
CA ALA A 166 -23.31 48.73 -3.91
C ALA A 166 -24.13 49.42 -2.80
N ALA A 167 -24.01 48.97 -1.55
CA ALA A 167 -24.67 49.59 -0.41
C ALA A 167 -24.22 51.05 -0.22
N LYS A 168 -22.89 51.30 -0.24
CA LYS A 168 -22.32 52.66 -0.16
C LYS A 168 -22.84 53.58 -1.27
N ARG A 169 -23.00 53.06 -2.49
CA ARG A 169 -23.56 53.81 -3.62
C ARG A 169 -25.02 54.19 -3.38
N ILE A 170 -25.83 53.23 -2.94
CA ILE A 170 -27.25 53.47 -2.63
C ILE A 170 -27.39 54.50 -1.51
N ASP A 171 -26.56 54.41 -0.46
CA ASP A 171 -26.58 55.39 0.63
C ASP A 171 -26.21 56.80 0.13
N HIS A 172 -25.22 56.91 -0.75
CA HIS A 172 -24.87 58.18 -1.38
C HIS A 172 -26.01 58.75 -2.25
N GLU A 173 -26.64 57.92 -3.08
CA GLU A 173 -27.80 58.31 -3.89
C GLU A 173 -28.97 58.78 -3.01
N ARG A 174 -29.25 58.08 -1.91
CA ARG A 174 -30.27 58.48 -0.94
C ARG A 174 -29.97 59.83 -0.30
N ALA A 175 -28.71 60.07 0.08
CA ALA A 175 -28.29 61.36 0.63
C ALA A 175 -28.44 62.49 -0.39
N SER A 176 -28.05 62.25 -1.66
CA SER A 176 -28.21 63.21 -2.75
C SER A 176 -29.68 63.57 -3.02
N LEU A 177 -30.56 62.57 -3.04
CA LEU A 177 -32.01 62.78 -3.17
C LEU A 177 -32.58 63.56 -1.99
N ALA A 178 -32.14 63.26 -0.75
CA ALA A 178 -32.58 63.99 0.44
C ALA A 178 -32.21 65.48 0.35
N THR A 179 -30.97 65.79 -0.03
CA THR A 179 -30.51 67.17 -0.28
C THR A 179 -31.32 67.83 -1.38
N SER A 180 -31.54 67.15 -2.50
CA SER A 180 -32.33 67.70 -3.62
C SER A 180 -33.77 68.02 -3.21
N ARG A 181 -34.39 67.16 -2.40
CA ARG A 181 -35.72 67.39 -1.84
C ARG A 181 -35.75 68.61 -0.91
N GLN A 182 -34.71 68.79 -0.08
CA GLN A 182 -34.59 69.95 0.79
C GLN A 182 -34.43 71.25 -0.02
N THR A 183 -33.58 71.25 -1.04
CA THR A 183 -33.38 72.40 -1.94
C THR A 183 -34.68 72.76 -2.66
N LEU A 184 -35.39 71.78 -3.22
CA LEU A 184 -36.70 72.03 -3.86
C LEU A 184 -37.71 72.60 -2.87
N GLY A 185 -37.75 72.07 -1.64
CA GLY A 185 -38.60 72.61 -0.57
C GLY A 185 -38.27 74.07 -0.22
N ALA A 186 -37.00 74.46 -0.23
CA ALA A 186 -36.61 75.86 -0.02
C ALA A 186 -37.05 76.75 -1.19
N PHE A 187 -36.88 76.29 -2.44
CA PHE A 187 -37.35 77.02 -3.63
C PHE A 187 -38.87 77.23 -3.63
N THR A 188 -39.65 76.22 -3.23
CA THR A 188 -41.12 76.36 -3.17
C THR A 188 -41.55 77.36 -2.11
N VAL A 189 -40.91 77.38 -0.94
CA VAL A 189 -41.16 78.38 0.12
C VAL A 189 -40.84 79.79 -0.40
N GLN A 190 -39.66 79.99 -0.98
CA GLN A 190 -39.25 81.30 -1.53
C GLN A 190 -40.19 81.77 -2.65
N ALA A 191 -40.64 80.86 -3.53
CA ALA A 191 -41.61 81.19 -4.57
C ALA A 191 -42.97 81.60 -3.98
N ALA A 192 -43.45 80.89 -2.95
CA ALA A 192 -44.69 81.22 -2.26
C ALA A 192 -44.62 82.60 -1.58
N GLU A 193 -43.51 82.92 -0.91
CA GLU A 193 -43.28 84.23 -0.30
C GLU A 193 -43.31 85.37 -1.34
N ARG A 194 -42.66 85.18 -2.49
CA ARG A 194 -42.66 86.18 -3.59
C ARG A 194 -44.05 86.40 -4.17
N ILE A 195 -44.82 85.33 -4.38
CA ILE A 195 -46.20 85.43 -4.87
C ILE A 195 -47.07 86.14 -3.83
N GLY A 196 -46.96 85.78 -2.56
CA GLY A 196 -47.71 86.42 -1.48
C GLY A 196 -47.42 87.92 -1.35
N ALA A 197 -46.15 88.32 -1.47
CA ALA A 197 -45.75 89.73 -1.49
C ALA A 197 -46.38 90.48 -2.69
N ALA A 198 -46.27 89.93 -3.89
CA ALA A 198 -46.82 90.54 -5.11
C ALA A 198 -48.36 90.70 -5.05
N VAL A 199 -49.07 89.70 -4.50
CA VAL A 199 -50.52 89.78 -4.30
C VAL A 199 -50.90 90.86 -3.28
N SER A 200 -50.12 91.00 -2.20
CA SER A 200 -50.36 92.02 -1.17
C SER A 200 -50.12 93.44 -1.70
N GLU A 201 -49.06 93.63 -2.49
CA GLU A 201 -48.79 94.91 -3.18
C GLU A 201 -49.93 95.29 -4.13
N ALA A 202 -50.45 94.32 -4.91
CA ALA A 202 -51.55 94.57 -5.85
C ALA A 202 -52.88 94.94 -5.17
N GLN A 203 -53.11 94.54 -3.92
CA GLN A 203 -54.31 94.90 -3.15
C GLN A 203 -54.22 96.25 -2.45
N SER A 204 -53.01 96.83 -2.41
CA SER A 204 -52.71 98.11 -1.73
C SER A 204 -52.80 99.32 -2.67
N CYS A 205 -52.99 99.09 -3.97
CA CYS A 205 -53.20 100.07 -5.04
C CYS A 205 -54.68 100.17 -5.40
#